data_AF-A0A635RBX0-F1
#
_entry.id   AF-A0A635RBX0-F1
#
_cell.length_a   1.000
_cell.length_b   1.000
_cell.length_c   1.000
_cell.angle_alpha   90.00
_cell.angle_beta   90.00
_cell.angle_gamma   90.00
#
_symmetry.space_group_name_H-M   'P 1'
#
loop_
_entity.id
_entity.type
_entity.pdbx_description
1 polymer ?
#
loop_
_entity_poly.entity_id
_entity_poly.type
_entity_poly.pdbx_seq_one_letter_code
_entity_poly.pdbx_strand_id
1 'polypeptide(L)'
;MGQFVPDLSLTSLNMVISLVNHDLQLELQENEVEVSDVKTSNEMDRDTTAVVKIKRPDNRTLQIYYNRLTAERWLNQQPILVKVSGDGFTAHDLIDGINAACGCNLQPDDLTDESFTVGKNAVTLQVSPNSLGYKGQFSVLVFGNDEEAAVVKDNDLIVTADNRVLTFGG
;
A
#
# COMPACT_ATOMS: atom_id res chain seq x y z
N MET A 1 -25.83 -0.20 6.49
CA MET A 1 -24.69 -1.15 6.46
C MET A 1 -23.47 -0.39 6.96
N GLY A 2 -22.70 -0.98 7.87
CA GLY A 2 -21.51 -0.33 8.42
C GLY A 2 -20.46 -0.11 7.34
N GLN A 3 -19.66 0.94 7.48
CA GLN A 3 -18.52 1.19 6.60
C GLN A 3 -17.50 0.04 6.81
N PHE A 4 -17.07 -0.62 5.74
CA PHE A 4 -16.02 -1.63 5.81
C PHE A 4 -14.75 -0.97 6.37
N VAL A 5 -14.24 -1.51 7.47
CA VAL A 5 -12.97 -1.09 8.06
C VAL A 5 -11.91 -2.02 7.50
N PRO A 6 -10.98 -1.52 6.65
CA PRO A 6 -9.94 -2.36 6.08
C PRO A 6 -8.97 -2.82 7.16
N ASP A 7 -8.63 -4.11 7.14
CA ASP A 7 -7.51 -4.66 7.91
C ASP A 7 -6.23 -4.54 7.07
N LEU A 8 -5.38 -3.57 7.45
CA LEU A 8 -4.15 -3.26 6.70
C LEU A 8 -3.12 -4.39 6.76
N SER A 9 -3.23 -5.31 7.72
CA SER A 9 -2.33 -6.47 7.84
C SER A 9 -2.54 -7.52 6.75
N LEU A 10 -3.65 -7.42 6.00
CA LEU A 10 -3.94 -8.27 4.86
C LEU A 10 -3.18 -7.81 3.62
N THR A 11 -2.77 -8.77 2.79
CA THR A 11 -2.31 -8.46 1.43
C THR A 11 -3.42 -7.79 0.64
N SER A 12 -3.06 -7.03 -0.41
CA SER A 12 -4.01 -6.42 -1.33
C SER A 12 -5.06 -7.39 -1.87
N LEU A 13 -4.66 -8.62 -2.20
CA LEU A 13 -5.57 -9.67 -2.64
C LEU A 13 -6.53 -10.10 -1.52
N ASN A 14 -6.03 -10.35 -0.31
CA ASN A 14 -6.87 -10.74 0.82
C ASN A 14 -7.85 -9.64 1.27
N MET A 15 -7.50 -8.37 1.12
CA MET A 15 -8.44 -7.26 1.33
C MET A 15 -9.62 -7.34 0.35
N VAL A 16 -9.34 -7.54 -0.95
CA VAL A 16 -10.40 -7.69 -1.97
C VAL A 16 -11.24 -8.94 -1.71
N ILE A 17 -10.63 -10.07 -1.34
CA ILE A 17 -11.36 -11.29 -0.97
C ILE A 17 -12.27 -11.04 0.24
N SER A 18 -11.78 -10.32 1.25
CA SER A 18 -12.57 -9.98 2.44
C SER A 18 -13.79 -9.13 2.08
N LEU A 19 -13.64 -8.18 1.16
CA LEU A 19 -14.75 -7.38 0.65
C LEU A 19 -15.76 -8.25 -0.12
N VAL A 20 -15.29 -9.13 -1.00
CA VAL A 20 -16.16 -10.05 -1.76
C VAL A 20 -16.92 -10.98 -0.81
N ASN A 21 -16.24 -11.53 0.19
CA ASN A 21 -16.83 -12.37 1.22
C ASN A 21 -17.90 -11.61 2.01
N HIS A 22 -17.62 -10.37 2.41
CA HIS A 22 -18.57 -9.52 3.11
C HIS A 22 -19.82 -9.21 2.25
N ASP A 23 -19.63 -8.75 1.02
CA ASP A 23 -20.72 -8.28 0.16
C ASP A 23 -21.58 -9.42 -0.39
N LEU A 24 -20.97 -10.59 -0.65
CA LEU A 24 -21.65 -11.75 -1.24
C LEU A 24 -21.96 -12.86 -0.23
N GLN A 25 -21.63 -12.67 1.05
CA GLN A 25 -21.78 -13.68 2.11
C GLN A 25 -21.10 -15.01 1.75
N LEU A 26 -19.84 -14.90 1.31
CA LEU A 26 -18.99 -16.04 0.96
C LEU A 26 -17.86 -16.23 1.98
N GLU A 27 -17.19 -17.36 1.89
CA GLU A 27 -15.99 -17.69 2.67
C GLU A 27 -14.90 -18.21 1.72
N LEU A 28 -14.45 -17.34 0.82
CA LEU A 28 -13.36 -17.63 -0.12
C LEU A 28 -12.01 -17.39 0.54
N GLN A 29 -11.03 -18.21 0.16
CA GLN A 29 -9.61 -18.05 0.53
C GLN A 29 -8.75 -17.69 -0.69
N GLU A 30 -7.56 -17.14 -0.45
CA GLU A 30 -6.63 -16.69 -1.48
C GLU A 30 -6.29 -17.75 -2.53
N ASN A 31 -6.01 -18.98 -2.09
CA ASN A 31 -5.69 -20.10 -2.96
C ASN A 31 -6.87 -20.60 -3.81
N GLU A 32 -8.11 -20.23 -3.44
CA GLU A 32 -9.33 -20.61 -4.17
C GLU A 32 -9.71 -19.60 -5.25
N VAL A 33 -9.03 -18.45 -5.31
CA VAL A 33 -9.39 -17.39 -6.24
C VAL A 33 -8.24 -17.04 -7.18
N GLU A 34 -8.61 -16.35 -8.25
CA GLU A 34 -7.70 -15.69 -9.16
C GLU A 34 -8.36 -14.38 -9.58
N VAL A 35 -7.64 -13.27 -9.43
CA VAL A 35 -8.12 -11.94 -9.78
C VAL A 35 -7.38 -11.47 -11.04
N SER A 36 -8.14 -11.06 -12.05
CA SER A 36 -7.64 -10.57 -13.33
C SER A 36 -8.40 -9.32 -13.77
N ASP A 37 -7.99 -8.75 -14.90
CA ASP A 37 -8.70 -7.65 -15.57
C ASP A 37 -8.97 -6.42 -14.68
N VAL A 38 -8.03 -6.10 -13.80
CA VAL A 38 -8.08 -4.93 -12.91
C VAL A 38 -8.07 -3.66 -13.75
N LYS A 39 -9.15 -2.88 -13.69
CA LYS A 39 -9.37 -1.68 -14.50
C LYS A 39 -10.10 -0.63 -13.70
N THR A 40 -9.98 0.63 -14.10
CA THR A 40 -10.81 1.71 -13.54
C THR A 40 -12.29 1.42 -13.83
N SER A 41 -13.14 1.60 -12.84
CA SER A 41 -14.59 1.44 -12.97
C SER A 41 -15.24 2.77 -13.37
N ASN A 42 -16.29 2.67 -14.19
CA ASN A 42 -17.18 3.79 -14.53
C ASN A 42 -18.50 3.74 -13.73
N GLU A 43 -18.69 2.73 -12.88
CA GLU A 43 -19.86 2.61 -12.00
C GLU A 43 -19.82 3.67 -10.90
N MET A 44 -20.97 4.25 -10.57
CA MET A 44 -21.07 5.26 -9.51
C MET A 44 -20.63 4.66 -8.16
N ASP A 45 -19.82 5.41 -7.42
CA ASP A 45 -19.29 5.06 -6.09
C ASP A 45 -18.29 3.89 -6.03
N ARG A 46 -17.74 3.47 -7.17
CA ARG A 46 -16.69 2.44 -7.29
C ARG A 46 -15.60 2.85 -8.28
N ASP A 47 -14.35 2.90 -7.81
CA ASP A 47 -13.22 3.33 -8.64
C ASP A 47 -12.52 2.20 -9.41
N THR A 48 -12.75 0.94 -9.03
CA THR A 48 -12.04 -0.21 -9.61
C THR A 48 -13.00 -1.35 -9.91
N THR A 49 -12.82 -1.98 -11.05
CA THR A 49 -13.46 -3.24 -11.42
C THR A 49 -12.39 -4.32 -11.61
N ALA A 50 -12.70 -5.56 -11.25
CA ALA A 50 -11.87 -6.71 -11.54
C ALA A 50 -12.72 -7.95 -11.83
N VAL A 51 -12.12 -8.94 -12.46
CA VAL A 51 -12.72 -10.26 -12.66
C VAL A 51 -12.13 -11.21 -11.62
N VAL A 52 -12.99 -11.89 -10.86
CA VAL A 52 -12.61 -12.91 -9.88
C VAL A 52 -13.11 -14.26 -10.37
N LYS A 53 -12.19 -15.19 -10.54
CA LYS A 53 -12.48 -16.59 -10.85
C LYS A 53 -12.32 -17.43 -9.59
N ILE A 54 -13.39 -18.15 -9.23
CA ILE A 54 -13.41 -19.06 -8.09
C ILE A 54 -13.10 -20.48 -8.58
N LYS A 55 -12.01 -21.07 -8.12
CA LYS A 55 -11.46 -22.38 -8.51
C LYS A 55 -12.15 -23.57 -7.81
N ARG A 56 -13.44 -23.46 -7.50
CA ARG A 56 -14.28 -24.55 -6.95
C ARG A 56 -14.87 -25.40 -8.08
N PRO A 57 -15.44 -26.61 -7.81
CA PRO A 57 -15.91 -27.53 -8.85
C PRO A 57 -16.84 -26.91 -9.90
N ASP A 58 -17.60 -25.89 -9.51
CA ASP A 58 -18.57 -25.20 -10.37
C ASP A 58 -17.98 -23.99 -11.15
N ASN A 59 -16.68 -23.69 -11.01
CA ASN A 59 -15.91 -22.67 -11.74
C ASN A 59 -16.69 -21.37 -12.03
N ARG A 60 -17.06 -20.65 -10.97
CA ARG A 60 -17.80 -19.40 -11.10
C ARG A 60 -16.84 -18.22 -11.35
N THR A 61 -17.15 -17.42 -12.37
CA THR A 61 -16.50 -16.13 -12.62
C THR A 61 -17.44 -14.99 -12.23
N LEU A 62 -16.91 -13.99 -11.54
CA LEU A 62 -17.64 -12.82 -11.06
C LEU A 62 -16.91 -11.55 -11.48
N GLN A 63 -17.66 -10.54 -11.90
CA GLN A 63 -17.12 -9.19 -12.00
C GLN A 63 -17.44 -8.45 -10.69
N ILE A 64 -16.42 -7.87 -10.06
CA ILE A 64 -16.54 -7.16 -8.80
C ILE A 64 -16.19 -5.69 -9.00
N TYR A 65 -16.83 -4.84 -8.19
CA TYR A 65 -16.62 -3.39 -8.20
C TYR A 65 -16.33 -2.93 -6.78
N TYR A 66 -15.18 -2.31 -6.57
CA TYR A 66 -14.71 -1.92 -5.24
C TYR A 66 -13.95 -0.60 -5.29
N ASN A 67 -13.72 -0.02 -4.10
CA ASN A 67 -12.88 1.16 -3.94
C ASN A 67 -11.53 0.75 -3.38
N ARG A 68 -10.45 1.13 -4.07
CA ARG A 68 -9.09 0.98 -3.53
C ARG A 68 -8.81 2.00 -2.44
N LEU A 69 -7.99 1.61 -1.48
CA LEU A 69 -7.53 2.49 -0.41
C LEU A 69 -6.57 3.54 -0.96
N THR A 70 -6.86 4.82 -0.72
CA THR A 70 -5.91 5.89 -1.06
C THR A 70 -4.67 5.75 -0.17
N ALA A 71 -3.51 5.42 -0.75
CA ALA A 71 -2.29 5.12 -0.01
C ALA A 71 -1.87 6.26 0.93
N GLU A 72 -1.87 7.50 0.44
CA GLU A 72 -1.60 8.69 1.27
C GLU A 72 -2.46 8.74 2.55
N ARG A 73 -3.76 8.45 2.45
CA ARG A 73 -4.67 8.51 3.60
C ARG A 73 -4.39 7.43 4.64
N TRP A 74 -3.97 6.24 4.20
CA TRP A 74 -3.87 5.06 5.06
C TRP A 74 -2.45 4.74 5.51
N LEU A 75 -1.45 5.07 4.70
CA LEU A 75 -0.03 4.78 4.97
C LEU A 75 0.70 5.98 5.55
N ASN A 76 0.41 7.21 5.10
CA ASN A 76 1.02 8.44 5.65
C ASN A 76 0.27 8.96 6.90
N GLN A 77 -0.35 8.10 7.71
CA GLN A 77 -0.95 8.54 8.99
C GLN A 77 0.10 9.07 9.96
N GLN A 78 1.34 8.58 9.82
CA GLN A 78 2.52 9.07 10.48
C GLN A 78 3.68 9.04 9.48
N PRO A 79 4.75 9.80 9.73
CA PRO A 79 5.94 9.71 8.91
C PRO A 79 6.54 8.30 8.86
N ILE A 80 6.74 7.79 7.64
CA ILE A 80 7.33 6.46 7.42
C ILE A 80 8.85 6.60 7.33
N LEU A 81 9.56 6.04 8.30
CA LEU A 81 11.03 6.09 8.39
C LEU A 81 11.61 4.74 8.01
N VAL A 82 12.37 4.68 6.92
CA VAL A 82 13.00 3.43 6.45
C VAL A 82 14.50 3.61 6.39
N LYS A 83 15.25 2.67 6.99
CA LYS A 83 16.71 2.65 6.91
C LYS A 83 17.15 1.67 5.84
N VAL A 84 18.06 2.10 4.96
CA VAL A 84 18.62 1.25 3.90
C VAL A 84 20.14 1.18 4.00
N SER A 85 20.71 0.03 3.62
CA SER A 85 22.14 -0.25 3.68
C SER A 85 22.67 -0.71 2.32
N GLY A 86 23.65 0.00 1.74
CA GLY A 86 24.21 -0.30 0.42
C GLY A 86 23.97 0.81 -0.61
N ASP A 87 24.09 0.49 -1.91
CA ASP A 87 23.87 1.39 -3.04
C ASP A 87 22.89 0.74 -4.04
N GLY A 88 22.12 1.56 -4.77
CA GLY A 88 21.28 1.10 -5.89
C GLY A 88 19.92 0.51 -5.48
N PHE A 89 19.14 1.24 -4.69
CA PHE A 89 17.85 0.79 -4.16
C PHE A 89 16.68 1.01 -5.12
N THR A 90 15.68 0.15 -5.00
CA THR A 90 14.38 0.32 -5.65
C THR A 90 13.24 0.35 -4.64
N ALA A 91 12.08 0.86 -5.07
CA ALA A 91 10.89 0.94 -4.22
C ALA A 91 10.52 -0.39 -3.53
N HIS A 92 10.83 -1.52 -4.15
CA HIS A 92 10.59 -2.85 -3.57
C HIS A 92 11.47 -3.15 -2.37
N ASP A 93 12.71 -2.64 -2.33
CA ASP A 93 13.61 -2.80 -1.19
C ASP A 93 13.09 -2.10 0.08
N LEU A 94 12.16 -1.14 -0.07
CA LEU A 94 11.57 -0.41 1.05
C LEU A 94 10.37 -1.11 1.68
N ILE A 95 9.80 -2.13 1.01
CA ILE A 95 8.52 -2.74 1.39
C ILE A 95 8.54 -3.28 2.82
N ASP A 96 9.59 -4.00 3.21
CA ASP A 96 9.69 -4.57 4.55
C ASP A 96 9.71 -3.48 5.63
N GLY A 97 10.43 -2.39 5.38
CA GLY A 97 10.48 -1.24 6.28
C GLY A 97 9.14 -0.51 6.37
N ILE A 98 8.45 -0.33 5.25
CA ILE A 98 7.12 0.30 5.19
C ILE A 98 6.09 -0.57 5.93
N ASN A 99 6.07 -1.88 5.66
CA ASN A 99 5.17 -2.84 6.32
C ASN A 99 5.36 -2.84 7.84
N ALA A 100 6.62 -2.83 8.30
CA ALA A 100 6.93 -2.75 9.72
C ALA A 100 6.47 -1.42 10.36
N ALA A 101 6.63 -0.30 9.66
CA ALA A 101 6.26 1.02 10.17
C ALA A 101 4.74 1.25 10.19
N CYS A 102 4.03 0.84 9.13
CA CYS A 102 2.61 1.08 8.95
C CYS A 102 1.72 -0.05 9.51
N GLY A 103 2.30 -1.20 9.89
CA GLY A 103 1.53 -2.39 10.23
C GLY A 103 0.72 -2.93 9.06
N CYS A 104 1.21 -2.72 7.84
CA CYS A 104 0.57 -3.14 6.61
C CYS A 104 1.29 -4.34 5.98
N ASN A 105 0.73 -4.86 4.88
CA ASN A 105 1.29 -6.01 4.17
C ASN A 105 1.32 -5.75 2.65
N LEU A 106 1.93 -4.62 2.27
CA LEU A 106 2.22 -4.28 0.87
C LEU A 106 3.07 -5.38 0.23
N GLN A 107 2.72 -5.69 -1.02
CA GLN A 107 3.44 -6.63 -1.87
C GLN A 107 4.21 -5.88 -2.96
N PRO A 108 5.24 -6.49 -3.59
CA PRO A 108 5.96 -5.88 -4.72
C PRO A 108 5.03 -5.37 -5.83
N ASP A 109 4.00 -6.15 -6.16
CA ASP A 109 3.01 -5.79 -7.20
C ASP A 109 2.15 -4.57 -6.83
N ASP A 110 2.15 -4.13 -5.57
CA ASP A 110 1.44 -2.93 -5.12
C ASP A 110 2.19 -1.64 -5.44
N LEU A 111 3.50 -1.69 -5.70
CA LEU A 111 4.32 -0.51 -5.96
C LEU A 111 4.92 -0.56 -7.36
N THR A 112 5.00 0.60 -8.01
CA THR A 112 5.83 0.73 -9.21
C THR A 112 7.29 0.60 -8.79
N ASP A 113 8.03 -0.28 -9.47
CA ASP A 113 9.46 -0.47 -9.19
C ASP A 113 10.27 0.70 -9.77
N GLU A 114 10.47 1.73 -8.94
CA GLU A 114 11.21 2.94 -9.30
C GLU A 114 12.51 3.01 -8.50
N SER A 115 13.61 3.34 -9.18
CA SER A 115 14.87 3.65 -8.51
C SER A 115 14.77 5.01 -7.82
N PHE A 116 15.29 5.12 -6.61
CA PHE A 116 15.36 6.38 -5.89
C PHE A 116 16.77 6.66 -5.36
N THR A 117 17.01 7.92 -5.02
CA THR A 117 18.27 8.35 -4.41
C THR A 117 18.06 8.53 -2.91
N VAL A 118 18.90 7.88 -2.10
CA VAL A 118 18.88 8.07 -0.64
C VAL A 118 19.29 9.49 -0.31
N GLY A 119 18.59 10.10 0.65
CA GLY A 119 18.98 11.37 1.23
C GLY A 119 17.80 12.29 1.55
N LYS A 120 18.08 13.58 1.42
CA LYS A 120 17.64 14.64 2.34
C LYS A 120 16.16 15.03 2.22
N ASN A 121 15.42 14.46 1.26
CA ASN A 121 14.02 14.77 0.98
C ASN A 121 13.19 13.48 1.00
N ALA A 122 11.89 13.61 1.24
CA ALA A 122 10.97 12.49 1.11
C ALA A 122 10.96 11.92 -0.33
N VAL A 123 10.97 10.61 -0.40
CA VAL A 123 10.78 9.84 -1.63
C VAL A 123 9.28 9.60 -1.78
N THR A 124 8.70 10.05 -2.89
CA THR A 124 7.31 9.74 -3.22
C THR A 124 7.27 8.41 -3.95
N LEU A 125 6.58 7.43 -3.38
CA LEU A 125 6.36 6.12 -3.99
C LEU A 125 5.01 6.08 -4.69
N GLN A 126 5.00 5.59 -5.92
CA GLN A 126 3.78 5.42 -6.72
C GLN A 126 3.20 4.03 -6.50
N VAL A 127 1.90 3.97 -6.23
CA VAL A 127 1.16 2.70 -6.20
C VAL A 127 1.00 2.21 -7.63
N SER A 128 1.31 0.94 -7.85
CA SER A 128 1.14 0.26 -9.12
C SER A 128 -0.32 0.35 -9.59
N PRO A 129 -0.58 0.62 -10.89
CA PRO A 129 -1.93 0.55 -11.44
C PRO A 129 -2.62 -0.80 -11.20
N ASN A 130 -1.83 -1.87 -11.07
CA ASN A 130 -2.28 -3.24 -10.84
C ASN A 130 -2.50 -3.58 -9.36
N SER A 131 -2.17 -2.67 -8.43
CA SER A 131 -2.46 -2.90 -7.01
C SER A 131 -3.96 -3.10 -6.82
N LEU A 132 -4.29 -4.23 -6.19
CA LEU A 132 -5.67 -4.60 -5.85
C LEU A 132 -6.18 -3.83 -4.63
N GLY A 133 -5.30 -3.47 -3.70
CA GLY A 133 -5.69 -2.90 -2.42
C GLY A 133 -5.61 -1.38 -2.40
N TYR A 134 -4.63 -0.81 -3.11
CA TYR A 134 -4.22 0.58 -2.94
C TYR A 134 -4.29 1.37 -4.25
N LYS A 135 -4.35 2.70 -4.13
CA LYS A 135 -4.22 3.65 -5.25
C LYS A 135 -3.50 4.91 -4.83
N GLY A 136 -3.00 5.65 -5.83
CA GLY A 136 -2.37 6.96 -5.64
C GLY A 136 -0.89 6.84 -5.32
N GLN A 137 -0.43 7.63 -4.36
CA GLN A 137 0.96 7.70 -3.95
C GLN A 137 1.06 7.92 -2.45
N PHE A 138 2.24 7.74 -1.90
CA PHE A 138 2.56 8.07 -0.51
C PHE A 138 4.04 8.43 -0.40
N SER A 139 4.48 8.91 0.75
CA SER A 139 5.80 9.50 0.91
C SER A 139 6.54 8.82 2.04
N VAL A 140 7.80 8.48 1.79
CA VAL A 140 8.66 7.83 2.77
C VAL A 140 9.94 8.63 2.96
N LEU A 141 10.48 8.62 4.17
CA LEU A 141 11.78 9.17 4.47
C LEU A 141 12.78 8.02 4.55
N VAL A 142 13.75 8.05 3.66
CA VAL A 142 14.76 7.00 3.54
C VAL A 142 16.08 7.49 4.11
N PHE A 143 16.58 6.79 5.12
CA PHE A 143 17.82 7.08 5.82
C PHE A 143 18.93 6.13 5.38
N GLY A 144 20.11 6.68 5.09
CA GLY A 144 21.32 5.89 4.87
C GLY A 144 21.88 5.28 6.15
N ASN A 145 22.91 4.43 6.02
CA ASN A 145 23.57 3.78 7.16
C ASN A 145 24.08 4.76 8.23
N ASP A 146 24.55 5.94 7.80
CA ASP A 146 25.14 6.99 8.65
C ASP A 146 24.12 8.04 9.14
N GLU A 147 22.83 7.86 8.83
CA GLU A 147 21.77 8.77 9.23
C GLU A 147 20.91 8.15 10.34
N GLU A 148 20.67 8.90 11.41
CA GLU A 148 19.72 8.55 12.48
C GLU A 148 18.61 9.60 12.53
N ALA A 149 17.37 9.14 12.74
CA ALA A 149 16.26 10.03 13.06
C ALA A 149 16.48 10.58 14.47
N ALA A 150 16.75 11.87 14.61
CA ALA A 150 17.15 12.49 15.87
C ALA A 150 15.99 12.58 16.88
N VAL A 151 14.77 12.93 16.51
CA VAL A 151 13.60 12.92 17.43
C VAL A 151 12.29 12.95 16.64
N VAL A 152 11.31 12.11 17.01
CA VAL A 152 9.87 12.32 16.69
C VAL A 152 9.33 13.30 17.74
N LYS A 153 9.44 14.60 17.50
CA LYS A 153 8.93 15.63 18.42
C LYS A 153 7.86 16.44 17.71
N ASP A 154 6.62 16.17 18.11
CA ASP A 154 5.38 16.71 17.55
C ASP A 154 5.12 16.28 16.10
N ASN A 155 3.87 15.90 15.83
CA ASN A 155 3.38 15.02 14.75
C ASN A 155 3.83 15.27 13.30
N ASP A 156 4.56 16.33 12.98
CA ASP A 156 4.88 16.70 11.59
C ASP A 156 6.36 17.08 11.38
N LEU A 157 7.20 16.96 12.40
CA LEU A 157 8.57 17.47 12.36
C LEU A 157 9.59 16.39 12.73
N ILE A 158 10.32 15.93 11.72
CA ILE A 158 11.41 14.98 11.93
C ILE A 158 12.71 15.73 11.82
N VAL A 159 13.48 15.67 12.91
CA VAL A 159 14.85 16.13 12.93
C VAL A 159 15.74 14.95 12.58
N THR A 160 16.61 15.10 11.59
CA THR A 160 17.67 14.14 11.26
C THR A 160 18.93 14.41 12.09
N ALA A 161 19.84 13.44 12.22
CA ALA A 161 21.10 13.58 12.96
C ALA A 161 22.00 14.73 12.47
N ASP A 162 21.82 15.22 11.23
CA ASP A 162 22.46 16.43 10.68
C ASP A 162 21.67 17.73 10.94
N ASN A 163 20.77 17.75 11.93
CA ASN A 163 19.97 18.90 12.38
C ASN A 163 19.02 19.48 11.31
N ARG A 164 18.41 18.63 10.48
CA ARG A 164 17.43 19.12 9.50
C ARG A 164 16.02 18.85 9.89
N VAL A 165 15.22 19.86 9.63
CA VAL A 165 13.78 19.85 9.80
C VAL A 165 13.15 19.33 8.51
N LEU A 166 12.56 18.15 8.58
CA LEU A 166 11.72 17.60 7.52
C LEU A 166 10.26 17.78 7.92
N THR A 167 9.49 18.45 7.07
CA THR A 167 8.05 18.64 7.24
C THR A 167 7.28 17.62 6.44
N PHE A 168 6.41 16.86 7.10
CA PHE A 168 5.42 16.00 6.45
C PHE A 168 4.24 16.87 5.99
N GLY A 169 3.83 16.75 4.73
CA GLY A 169 2.68 17.51 4.18
C GLY A 169 3.04 18.91 3.66
N GLY A 170 2.90 19.09 2.35
CA GLY A 170 2.71 20.39 1.72
C GLY A 170 1.25 20.53 1.29
#